data_AF-A0AA42B137-F1
#
_entry.id   AF-A0AA42B137-F1
#
_cell.length_a   1.000
_cell.length_b   1.000
_cell.length_c   1.000
_cell.angle_alpha   90.00
_cell.angle_beta   90.00
_cell.angle_gamma   90.00
#
_symmetry.space_group_name_H-M   'P 1'
#
loop_
_entity.id
_entity.type
_entity.pdbx_description
1 polymer ?
#
loop_
_entity_poly.entity_id
_entity_poly.type
_entity_poly.pdbx_seq_one_letter_code
_entity_poly.pdbx_strand_id
1 'polypeptide(L)'
;MDKCPPITQEMTMREMIGKEGENRLSEIGMEKMMVSMGHQSSGALTLWNYPSWMRNLVAHDIDGEDRPDPVDMAALEIYRDRERGVARYNEFRRNLLMIPISKWEDLTDDKEVIKALREVYGDDIEKLDLLVGLHAEKKIKGFAISETAFFIFLLIASRRLEADRFFTTNFNSRTYTEKGLKWVNETESLKDVINRHCPEMTRKWMKSSSAFSVWDSSPTPTNFIPLYLRPAP
;
A
#
# COMPACT_ATOMS: atom_id res chain seq x y z
N MET A 1 22.85 -19.35 -8.23
CA MET A 1 23.25 -18.05 -8.80
C MET A 1 22.41 -16.99 -8.11
N ASP A 2 23.04 -15.95 -7.60
CA ASP A 2 22.34 -14.81 -7.01
C ASP A 2 21.44 -14.19 -8.08
N LYS A 3 20.16 -14.03 -7.78
CA LYS A 3 19.17 -13.45 -8.71
C LYS A 3 19.03 -11.94 -8.54
N CYS A 4 19.73 -11.36 -7.56
CA CYS A 4 19.75 -9.93 -7.32
C CYS A 4 20.70 -9.23 -8.32
N PRO A 5 20.19 -8.37 -9.22
CA PRO A 5 21.04 -7.59 -10.12
C PRO A 5 21.80 -6.50 -9.34
N PRO A 6 23.03 -6.14 -9.75
CA PRO A 6 23.75 -5.03 -9.14
C PRO A 6 23.05 -3.70 -9.44
N ILE A 7 23.16 -2.74 -8.50
CA ILE A 7 22.69 -1.38 -8.71
C ILE A 7 23.57 -0.72 -9.78
N THR A 8 22.96 -0.27 -10.87
CA THR A 8 23.66 0.44 -11.95
C THR A 8 23.53 1.96 -11.82
N GLN A 9 22.40 2.44 -11.30
CA GLN A 9 22.08 3.85 -11.16
C GLN A 9 20.95 4.00 -10.13
N GLU A 10 20.99 5.06 -9.33
CA GLU A 10 19.85 5.52 -8.53
C GLU A 10 19.17 6.69 -9.25
N MET A 11 17.84 6.71 -9.22
CA MET A 11 17.03 7.77 -9.82
C MET A 11 16.12 8.36 -8.76
N THR A 12 15.91 9.66 -8.80
CA THR A 12 15.05 10.33 -7.85
C THR A 12 13.59 10.13 -8.25
N MET A 13 12.69 10.00 -7.27
CA MET A 13 11.26 9.89 -7.58
C MET A 13 10.70 11.10 -8.33
N ARG A 14 11.32 12.29 -8.21
CA ARG A 14 10.92 13.48 -8.98
C ARG A 14 11.08 13.29 -10.49
N GLU A 15 12.06 12.49 -10.91
CA GLU A 15 12.31 12.16 -12.32
C GLU A 15 11.39 11.03 -12.81
N MET A 16 10.71 10.33 -11.89
CA MET A 16 9.94 9.11 -12.17
C MET A 16 8.42 9.32 -12.07
N ILE A 17 7.95 10.57 -12.03
CA ILE A 17 6.53 10.91 -11.90
C ILE A 17 6.08 11.85 -13.03
N GLY A 18 4.78 11.83 -13.32
CA GLY A 18 4.17 12.72 -14.31
C GLY A 18 4.76 12.55 -15.72
N LYS A 19 4.72 13.62 -16.52
CA LYS A 19 5.18 13.61 -17.92
C LYS A 19 6.66 13.27 -18.06
N GLU A 20 7.50 13.75 -17.14
CA GLU A 20 8.93 13.40 -17.11
C GLU A 20 9.15 11.92 -16.80
N GLY A 21 8.37 11.35 -15.88
CA GLY A 21 8.41 9.92 -15.56
C GLY A 21 8.12 9.02 -16.76
N GLU A 22 7.16 9.40 -17.61
CA GLU A 22 6.86 8.68 -18.86
C GLU A 22 8.05 8.71 -19.84
N ASN A 23 8.70 9.87 -19.98
CA ASN A 23 9.92 10.00 -20.79
C ASN A 23 11.04 9.09 -20.24
N ARG A 24 11.26 9.11 -18.92
CA ARG A 24 12.26 8.24 -18.27
C ARG A 24 11.94 6.77 -18.41
N LEU A 25 10.69 6.37 -18.27
CA LEU A 25 10.27 4.99 -18.46
C LEU A 25 10.59 4.50 -19.88
N SER A 26 10.43 5.36 -20.90
CA SER A 26 10.76 5.04 -22.28
C SER A 26 12.27 4.77 -22.51
N GLU A 27 13.14 5.46 -21.77
CA GLU A 27 14.60 5.26 -21.80
C GLU A 27 15.04 4.01 -21.02
N ILE A 28 14.44 3.78 -19.85
CA ILE A 28 14.75 2.65 -18.96
C ILE A 28 14.29 1.33 -19.57
N GLY A 29 13.07 1.33 -20.15
CA GLY A 29 12.38 0.16 -20.66
C GLY A 29 11.64 -0.63 -19.56
N MET A 30 10.54 -1.28 -19.96
CA MET A 30 9.62 -1.97 -19.04
C MET A 30 10.29 -3.08 -18.23
N GLU A 31 11.12 -3.94 -18.85
CA GLU A 31 11.75 -5.06 -18.12
C GLU A 31 12.66 -4.56 -17.00
N LYS A 32 13.54 -3.60 -17.30
CA LYS A 32 14.45 -3.03 -16.32
C LYS A 32 13.69 -2.38 -15.17
N MET A 33 12.65 -1.59 -15.50
CA MET A 33 11.81 -0.95 -14.47
C MET A 33 11.11 -1.97 -13.58
N MET A 34 10.46 -2.98 -14.16
CA MET A 34 9.74 -4.02 -13.39
C MET A 34 10.69 -4.84 -12.52
N VAL A 35 11.87 -5.21 -13.03
CA VAL A 35 12.88 -5.93 -12.25
C VAL A 35 13.41 -5.07 -11.11
N SER A 36 13.69 -3.78 -11.35
CA SER A 36 14.11 -2.83 -10.32
C SER A 36 13.05 -2.68 -9.22
N MET A 37 11.78 -2.46 -9.59
CA MET A 37 10.65 -2.39 -8.64
C MET A 37 10.50 -3.68 -7.84
N GLY A 38 10.66 -4.85 -8.49
CA GLY A 38 10.59 -6.14 -7.82
C GLY A 38 11.70 -6.36 -6.78
N HIS A 39 12.86 -5.73 -6.94
CA HIS A 39 14.01 -5.88 -6.02
C HIS A 39 14.10 -4.77 -4.96
N GLN A 40 13.19 -3.81 -4.96
CA GLN A 40 13.22 -2.69 -4.01
C GLN A 40 12.05 -2.77 -3.04
N SER A 41 12.35 -2.73 -1.74
CA SER A 41 11.33 -2.61 -0.69
C SER A 41 10.61 -1.26 -0.76
N SER A 42 9.30 -1.25 -0.49
CA SER A 42 8.55 -0.03 -0.24
C SER A 42 8.94 0.61 1.10
N GLY A 43 8.66 1.91 1.25
CA GLY A 43 8.64 2.55 2.57
C GLY A 43 7.55 1.98 3.47
N ALA A 44 7.79 1.96 4.78
CA ALA A 44 6.79 1.57 5.79
C ALA A 44 5.77 2.70 6.05
N LEU A 45 4.53 2.33 6.38
CA LEU A 45 3.48 3.29 6.77
C LEU A 45 3.63 3.69 8.24
N THR A 46 4.63 4.53 8.52
CA THR A 46 4.98 5.02 9.86
C THR A 46 5.16 6.53 9.85
N LEU A 47 5.17 7.15 11.04
CA LEU A 47 5.56 8.55 11.17
C LEU A 47 6.99 8.80 10.65
N TRP A 48 7.26 10.05 10.29
CA TRP A 48 8.52 10.52 9.70
C TRP A 48 9.00 9.76 8.45
N ASN A 49 8.08 9.13 7.72
CA ASN A 49 8.39 8.43 6.48
C ASN A 49 7.62 8.98 5.26
N TYR A 50 7.09 10.19 5.36
CA TYR A 50 6.44 10.87 4.23
C TYR A 50 7.50 11.44 3.28
N PRO A 51 7.49 11.11 1.97
CA PRO A 51 8.55 11.53 1.06
C PRO A 51 8.65 13.05 0.92
N SER A 52 9.85 13.60 1.10
CA SER A 52 10.07 15.06 0.99
C SER A 52 9.71 15.62 -0.39
N TRP A 53 9.83 14.81 -1.44
CA TRP A 53 9.49 15.25 -2.80
C TRP A 53 7.99 15.50 -2.99
N MET A 54 7.12 14.84 -2.20
CA MET A 54 5.68 15.04 -2.24
C MET A 54 5.22 16.32 -1.52
N ARG A 55 6.12 16.98 -0.77
CA ARG A 55 5.82 18.25 -0.08
C ARG A 55 5.92 19.49 -0.98
N ASN A 56 6.34 19.29 -2.22
CA ASN A 56 6.33 20.29 -3.29
C ASN A 56 6.08 19.54 -4.60
N LEU A 57 4.85 19.03 -4.74
CA LEU A 57 4.40 18.19 -5.85
C LEU A 57 3.63 19.02 -6.87
N VAL A 58 3.94 18.86 -8.15
CA VAL A 58 3.10 19.37 -9.24
C VAL A 58 1.85 18.49 -9.31
N ALA A 59 0.69 19.05 -8.98
CA ALA A 59 -0.58 18.36 -9.09
C ALA A 59 -1.10 18.42 -10.53
N HIS A 60 -2.01 17.51 -10.89
CA HIS A 60 -2.61 17.50 -12.23
C HIS A 60 -4.11 17.82 -12.20
N ASP A 61 -4.62 18.34 -13.31
CA ASP A 61 -6.03 18.37 -13.64
C ASP A 61 -6.56 16.99 -14.07
N ILE A 62 -7.87 16.89 -14.30
CA ILE A 62 -8.54 15.63 -14.62
C ILE A 62 -8.08 15.01 -15.95
N ASP A 63 -7.57 15.84 -16.85
CA ASP A 63 -7.01 15.47 -18.14
C ASP A 63 -5.52 15.08 -18.06
N GLY A 64 -4.90 15.18 -16.88
CA GLY A 64 -3.50 14.87 -16.65
C GLY A 64 -2.55 16.04 -16.93
N GLU A 65 -3.07 17.26 -17.15
CA GLU A 65 -2.25 18.45 -17.35
C GLU A 65 -1.73 19.02 -16.02
N ASP A 66 -0.50 19.53 -16.06
CA ASP A 66 0.20 20.09 -14.90
C ASP A 66 -0.49 21.39 -14.44
N ARG A 67 -0.78 21.46 -13.14
CA ARG A 67 -1.23 22.70 -12.51
C ARG A 67 -0.03 23.59 -12.17
N PRO A 68 -0.17 24.93 -12.31
CA PRO A 68 0.93 25.85 -12.02
C PRO A 68 1.29 25.92 -10.54
N ASP A 69 0.32 25.68 -9.65
CA ASP A 69 0.48 25.78 -8.21
C ASP A 69 0.82 24.42 -7.59
N PRO A 70 2.05 24.21 -7.10
CA PRO A 70 2.42 22.97 -6.44
C PRO A 70 1.77 22.85 -5.07
N VAL A 71 1.65 21.62 -4.58
CA VAL A 71 1.02 21.30 -3.30
C VAL A 71 2.00 20.61 -2.35
N ASP A 72 1.89 20.92 -1.06
CA ASP A 72 2.43 20.06 -0.01
C ASP A 72 1.39 18.98 0.28
N MET A 73 1.59 17.78 -0.28
CA MET A 73 0.63 16.69 -0.16
C MET A 73 0.40 16.25 1.29
N ALA A 74 1.45 16.25 2.14
CA ALA A 74 1.30 15.86 3.53
C ALA A 74 0.37 16.82 4.29
N ALA A 75 0.51 18.12 4.05
CA ALA A 75 -0.38 19.12 4.63
C ALA A 75 -1.79 19.05 4.03
N LEU A 76 -1.89 18.83 2.71
CA LEU A 76 -3.16 18.75 2.01
C LEU A 76 -3.99 17.55 2.46
N GLU A 77 -3.40 16.38 2.68
CA GLU A 77 -4.14 15.18 3.13
C GLU A 77 -4.77 15.39 4.52
N ILE A 78 -4.05 15.98 5.46
CA ILE A 78 -4.60 16.37 6.77
C ILE A 78 -5.77 17.35 6.61
N TYR A 79 -5.60 18.35 5.74
CA TYR A 79 -6.67 19.31 5.46
C TYR A 79 -7.91 18.62 4.85
N ARG A 80 -7.72 17.72 3.88
CA ARG A 80 -8.83 17.06 3.17
C ARG A 80 -9.65 16.15 4.07
N ASP A 81 -9.03 15.42 4.99
CA ASP A 81 -9.78 14.61 5.96
C ASP A 81 -10.71 15.48 6.81
N ARG A 82 -10.19 16.60 7.31
CA ARG A 82 -10.96 17.58 8.10
C ARG A 82 -12.06 18.23 7.28
N GLU A 83 -11.74 18.70 6.07
CA GLU A 83 -12.66 19.37 5.15
C GLU A 83 -13.85 18.47 4.79
N ARG A 84 -13.60 17.18 4.56
CA ARG A 84 -14.63 16.20 4.18
C ARG A 84 -15.45 15.71 5.38
N GLY A 85 -15.20 16.23 6.58
CA GLY A 85 -15.90 15.83 7.79
C GLY A 85 -15.60 14.40 8.24
N VAL A 86 -14.47 13.83 7.83
CA VAL A 86 -14.04 12.52 8.32
C VAL A 86 -13.67 12.66 9.80
N ALA A 87 -14.15 11.73 10.62
CA ALA A 87 -13.85 11.72 12.04
C ALA A 87 -12.34 11.65 12.30
N ARG A 88 -11.86 12.40 13.29
CA ARG A 88 -10.48 12.31 13.80
C ARG A 88 -10.24 10.96 14.46
N TYR A 89 -8.98 10.61 14.70
CA TYR A 89 -8.58 9.23 15.00
C TYR A 89 -9.39 8.56 16.11
N ASN A 90 -9.57 9.21 17.26
CA ASN A 90 -10.24 8.57 18.39
C ASN A 90 -11.74 8.38 18.15
N GLU A 91 -12.40 9.37 17.56
CA GLU A 91 -13.81 9.28 17.18
C GLU A 91 -14.03 8.28 16.03
N PHE A 92 -13.08 8.19 15.10
CA PHE A 92 -13.08 7.20 14.04
C PHE A 92 -13.06 5.78 14.62
N ARG A 93 -12.23 5.52 15.64
CA ARG A 93 -12.21 4.25 16.37
C ARG A 93 -13.55 3.96 17.06
N ARG A 94 -14.17 4.95 17.72
CA ARG A 94 -15.50 4.78 18.33
C ARG A 94 -16.56 4.40 17.30
N ASN A 95 -16.55 5.06 16.13
CA ASN A 95 -17.47 4.77 15.03
C ASN A 95 -17.31 3.34 14.47
N LEU A 96 -16.12 2.74 14.63
CA LEU A 96 -15.85 1.35 14.28
C LEU A 96 -16.02 0.38 15.45
N LEU A 97 -16.60 0.84 16.58
CA LEU A 97 -16.76 0.08 17.82
C LEU A 97 -15.44 -0.44 18.39
N MET A 98 -14.33 0.22 18.07
CA MET A 98 -13.01 -0.06 18.63
C MET A 98 -12.84 0.70 19.96
N ILE A 99 -12.04 0.15 20.87
CA ILE A 99 -11.72 0.85 22.12
C ILE A 99 -10.90 2.10 21.77
N PRO A 100 -11.35 3.31 22.15
CA PRO A 100 -10.58 4.54 21.94
C PRO A 100 -9.32 4.53 22.81
N ILE A 101 -8.28 5.25 22.37
CA ILE A 101 -7.11 5.50 23.22
C ILE A 101 -7.50 6.46 24.34
N SER A 102 -6.80 6.38 25.47
CA SER A 102 -6.96 7.27 26.63
C SER A 102 -5.73 8.12 26.92
N LYS A 103 -4.58 7.72 26.38
CA LYS A 103 -3.27 8.38 26.47
C LYS A 103 -2.42 8.01 25.25
N TRP A 104 -1.37 8.77 24.99
CA TRP A 104 -0.48 8.56 23.84
C TRP A 104 0.22 7.19 23.85
N GLU A 105 0.52 6.66 25.03
CA GLU A 105 1.13 5.35 25.23
C GLU A 105 0.21 4.19 24.81
N ASP A 106 -1.11 4.42 24.66
CA ASP A 106 -2.02 3.39 24.12
C ASP A 106 -1.89 3.29 22.59
N LEU A 107 -1.34 4.31 21.93
CA LEU A 107 -1.18 4.36 20.46
C LEU A 107 0.15 3.75 20.01
N THR A 108 1.24 4.03 20.75
CA THR A 108 2.60 3.61 20.39
C THR A 108 3.51 3.54 21.62
N ASP A 109 4.57 2.72 21.53
CA ASP A 109 5.61 2.60 22.57
C ASP A 109 6.81 3.54 22.31
N ASP A 110 6.82 4.26 21.19
CA ASP A 110 7.93 5.15 20.81
C ASP A 110 7.86 6.48 21.57
N LYS A 111 8.85 6.72 22.45
CA LYS A 111 8.91 7.90 23.31
C LYS A 111 9.11 9.20 22.55
N GLU A 112 9.85 9.18 21.44
CA GLU A 112 10.06 10.36 20.61
C GLU A 112 8.77 10.71 19.86
N VAL A 113 8.03 9.69 19.40
CA VAL A 113 6.70 9.90 18.80
C VAL A 113 5.75 10.51 19.81
N ILE A 114 5.66 9.92 21.01
CA ILE A 114 4.77 10.43 22.07
C ILE A 114 5.10 11.89 22.40
N LYS A 115 6.39 12.24 22.48
CA LYS A 115 6.83 13.62 22.73
C LYS A 115 6.38 14.54 21.59
N ALA A 116 6.61 14.17 20.33
CA ALA A 116 6.19 14.98 19.19
C ALA A 116 4.66 15.14 19.10
N LEU A 117 3.90 14.08 19.41
CA LEU A 117 2.44 14.14 19.48
C LEU A 117 1.98 15.11 20.57
N ARG A 118 2.59 15.07 21.76
CA ARG A 118 2.32 16.03 22.83
C ARG A 118 2.67 17.46 22.44
N GLU A 119 3.74 17.68 21.70
CA GLU A 119 4.12 19.01 21.22
C GLU A 119 3.09 19.58 20.22
N VAL A 120 2.53 18.74 19.34
CA VAL A 120 1.58 19.17 18.31
C VAL A 120 0.14 19.25 18.83
N TYR A 121 -0.30 18.28 19.61
CA TYR A 121 -1.71 18.10 20.01
C TYR A 121 -1.96 18.41 21.50
N GLY A 122 -0.91 18.61 22.30
CA GLY A 122 -1.01 18.71 23.75
C GLY A 122 -1.37 17.37 24.38
N ASP A 123 -2.14 17.40 25.47
CA ASP A 123 -2.69 16.18 26.10
C ASP A 123 -4.09 15.81 25.57
N ASP A 124 -4.59 16.54 24.57
CA ASP A 124 -5.93 16.36 24.00
C ASP A 124 -5.90 15.35 22.83
N ILE A 125 -6.02 14.07 23.19
CA ILE A 125 -6.04 12.95 22.24
C ILE A 125 -7.18 13.01 21.21
N GLU A 126 -8.27 13.74 21.50
CA GLU A 126 -9.40 13.89 20.57
C GLU A 126 -9.04 14.74 19.35
N LYS A 127 -7.97 15.54 19.45
CA LYS A 127 -7.46 16.34 18.34
C LYS A 127 -6.55 15.57 17.38
N LEU A 128 -6.13 14.36 17.71
CA LEU A 128 -5.25 13.56 16.85
C LEU A 128 -5.89 13.33 15.47
N ASP A 129 -5.27 13.84 14.42
CA ASP A 129 -5.75 13.62 13.05
C ASP A 129 -5.70 12.14 12.66
N LEU A 130 -6.66 11.72 11.84
CA LEU A 130 -6.81 10.32 11.44
C LEU A 130 -5.52 9.79 10.80
N LEU A 131 -5.01 10.47 9.76
CA LEU A 131 -3.79 10.06 9.06
C LEU A 131 -2.59 9.88 10.00
N VAL A 132 -2.41 10.78 10.96
CA VAL A 132 -1.32 10.71 11.94
C VAL A 132 -1.50 9.51 12.85
N GLY A 133 -2.70 9.29 13.37
CA GLY A 133 -3.02 8.12 14.19
C GLY A 133 -2.77 6.80 13.46
N LEU A 134 -3.20 6.67 12.20
CA LEU A 134 -2.98 5.46 11.39
C LEU A 134 -1.48 5.15 11.16
N HIS A 135 -0.63 6.18 11.08
CA HIS A 135 0.82 6.02 10.91
C HIS A 135 1.56 5.81 12.24
N ALA A 136 1.01 6.33 13.34
CA ALA A 136 1.58 6.17 14.68
C ALA A 136 1.21 4.83 15.33
N GLU A 137 0.04 4.28 15.00
CA GLU A 137 -0.51 3.08 15.63
C GLU A 137 0.45 1.89 15.52
N LYS A 138 0.76 1.29 16.67
CA LYS A 138 1.55 0.07 16.77
C LYS A 138 0.94 -1.04 15.93
N LYS A 139 1.69 -1.56 14.97
CA LYS A 139 1.19 -2.56 14.03
C LYS A 139 1.18 -3.96 14.64
N ILE A 140 0.16 -4.73 14.28
CA ILE A 140 0.13 -6.18 14.49
C ILE A 140 1.29 -6.81 13.71
N LYS A 141 1.95 -7.81 14.30
CA LYS A 141 3.07 -8.50 13.65
C LYS A 141 2.65 -9.07 12.29
N GLY A 142 3.38 -8.68 11.25
CA GLY A 142 3.10 -9.07 9.86
C GLY A 142 2.15 -8.12 9.11
N PHE A 143 1.55 -7.13 9.77
CA PHE A 143 0.73 -6.11 9.11
C PHE A 143 1.56 -4.92 8.68
N ALA A 144 1.34 -4.45 7.45
CA ALA A 144 1.92 -3.21 6.93
C ALA A 144 1.05 -1.97 7.25
N ILE A 145 -0.22 -2.17 7.61
CA ILE A 145 -1.20 -1.13 7.95
C ILE A 145 -1.58 -1.21 9.44
N SER A 146 -2.23 -0.17 9.96
CA SER A 146 -2.81 -0.18 11.30
C SER A 146 -4.04 -1.10 11.38
N GLU A 147 -4.39 -1.54 12.60
CA GLU A 147 -5.62 -2.28 12.85
C GLU A 147 -6.85 -1.41 12.56
N THR A 148 -6.79 -0.11 12.91
CA THR A 148 -7.86 0.85 12.60
C THR A 148 -8.15 0.91 11.09
N ALA A 149 -7.12 0.96 10.24
CA ALA A 149 -7.31 0.90 8.79
C ALA A 149 -7.84 -0.48 8.37
N PHE A 150 -7.30 -1.55 8.94
CA PHE A 150 -7.70 -2.92 8.60
C PHE A 150 -9.20 -3.18 8.78
N PHE A 151 -9.85 -2.60 9.79
CA PHE A 151 -11.30 -2.77 10.00
C PHE A 151 -12.14 -2.18 8.85
N ILE A 152 -11.71 -1.05 8.28
CA ILE A 152 -12.31 -0.51 7.06
C ILE A 152 -12.03 -1.44 5.87
N PHE A 153 -10.80 -1.92 5.72
CA PHE A 153 -10.45 -2.86 4.66
C PHE A 153 -11.28 -4.15 4.72
N LEU A 154 -11.53 -4.69 5.91
CA LEU A 154 -12.34 -5.89 6.11
C LEU A 154 -13.75 -5.73 5.52
N LEU A 155 -14.41 -4.61 5.84
CA LEU A 155 -15.74 -4.32 5.33
C LEU A 155 -15.71 -4.01 3.83
N ILE A 156 -14.87 -3.05 3.43
CA ILE A 156 -14.94 -2.50 2.07
C ILE A 156 -14.34 -3.48 1.04
N ALA A 157 -13.34 -4.29 1.38
CA ALA A 157 -12.82 -5.31 0.47
C ALA A 157 -13.87 -6.38 0.16
N SER A 158 -14.58 -6.86 1.18
CA SER A 158 -15.71 -7.78 1.02
C SER A 158 -16.81 -7.12 0.19
N ARG A 159 -17.17 -5.87 0.53
CA ARG A 159 -18.21 -5.10 -0.16
C ARG A 159 -17.95 -4.91 -1.66
N ARG A 160 -16.70 -4.65 -2.05
CA ARG A 160 -16.33 -4.48 -3.48
C ARG A 160 -16.65 -5.71 -4.32
N LEU A 161 -16.56 -6.92 -3.74
CA LEU A 161 -16.87 -8.16 -4.44
C LEU A 161 -18.36 -8.50 -4.32
N GLU A 162 -18.91 -8.48 -3.11
CA GLU A 162 -20.29 -8.93 -2.85
C GLU A 162 -21.35 -8.01 -3.50
N ALA A 163 -21.04 -6.72 -3.65
CA ALA A 163 -22.00 -5.74 -4.16
C ALA A 163 -21.95 -5.59 -5.70
N ASP A 164 -20.98 -6.22 -6.36
CA ASP A 164 -20.86 -6.18 -7.82
C ASP A 164 -21.46 -7.43 -8.45
N ARG A 165 -22.41 -7.22 -9.38
CA ARG A 165 -23.02 -8.31 -10.14
C ARG A 165 -21.98 -9.14 -10.88
N PHE A 166 -20.90 -8.54 -11.37
CA PHE A 166 -19.88 -9.23 -12.17
C PHE A 166 -18.98 -10.15 -11.34
N PHE A 167 -18.95 -10.02 -10.02
CA PHE A 167 -18.31 -10.96 -9.09
C PHE A 167 -19.30 -11.88 -8.37
N THR A 168 -20.60 -11.71 -8.61
CA THR A 168 -21.67 -12.49 -7.98
C THR A 168 -22.58 -13.14 -9.03
N THR A 169 -23.77 -12.57 -9.27
CA THR A 169 -24.83 -13.14 -10.11
C THR A 169 -24.43 -13.33 -11.58
N ASN A 170 -23.53 -12.48 -12.09
CA ASN A 170 -23.00 -12.51 -13.45
C ASN A 170 -21.58 -13.10 -13.55
N PHE A 171 -21.00 -13.64 -12.47
CA PHE A 171 -19.72 -14.36 -12.54
C PHE A 171 -19.93 -15.79 -13.07
N ASN A 172 -20.24 -15.90 -14.37
CA ASN A 172 -20.57 -17.16 -15.03
C ASN A 172 -20.15 -17.16 -16.52
N SER A 173 -20.12 -18.34 -17.13
CA SER A 173 -19.67 -18.53 -18.53
C SER A 173 -20.60 -17.88 -19.56
N ARG A 174 -21.87 -17.62 -19.23
CA ARG A 174 -22.77 -16.86 -20.11
C ARG A 174 -22.30 -15.41 -20.28
N THR A 175 -21.78 -14.81 -19.21
CA THR A 175 -21.29 -13.41 -19.23
C THR A 175 -19.84 -13.33 -19.69
N TYR A 176 -18.98 -14.25 -19.21
CA TYR A 176 -17.53 -14.20 -19.46
C TYR A 176 -17.07 -15.07 -20.63
N THR A 177 -17.94 -15.86 -21.25
CA THR A 177 -17.62 -17.04 -22.08
C THR A 177 -16.94 -18.15 -21.26
N GLU A 178 -16.99 -19.39 -21.73
CA GLU A 178 -16.28 -20.51 -21.07
C GLU A 178 -14.77 -20.27 -21.01
N LYS A 179 -14.18 -19.80 -22.12
CA LYS A 179 -12.74 -19.52 -22.20
C LYS A 179 -12.33 -18.36 -21.29
N GLY A 180 -13.13 -17.30 -21.22
CA GLY A 180 -12.85 -16.15 -20.36
C GLY A 180 -12.98 -16.47 -18.88
N LEU A 181 -14.02 -17.22 -18.47
CA LEU A 181 -14.16 -17.64 -17.07
C LEU A 181 -13.03 -18.61 -16.66
N LYS A 182 -12.67 -19.55 -17.54
CA LYS A 182 -11.51 -20.43 -17.32
C LYS A 182 -10.22 -19.64 -17.12
N TRP A 183 -9.98 -18.62 -17.94
CA TRP A 183 -8.80 -17.76 -17.81
C TRP A 183 -8.71 -17.06 -16.44
N VAL A 184 -9.84 -16.55 -15.93
CA VAL A 184 -9.91 -15.95 -14.59
C VAL A 184 -9.63 -16.99 -13.52
N ASN A 185 -10.30 -18.15 -13.58
CA ASN A 185 -10.19 -19.21 -12.57
C ASN A 185 -8.83 -19.96 -12.58
N GLU A 186 -8.00 -19.79 -13.59
CA GLU A 186 -6.64 -20.35 -13.66
C GLU A 186 -5.54 -19.32 -13.34
N THR A 187 -5.89 -18.05 -13.14
CA THR A 187 -4.93 -16.98 -12.85
C THR A 187 -4.98 -16.63 -11.36
N GLU A 188 -4.01 -17.12 -10.59
CA GLU A 188 -4.01 -16.97 -9.12
C GLU A 188 -3.19 -15.77 -8.63
N SER A 189 -2.27 -15.26 -9.44
CA SER A 189 -1.30 -14.27 -8.99
C SER A 189 -0.83 -13.30 -10.06
N LEU A 190 -0.26 -12.16 -9.63
CA LEU A 190 0.44 -11.24 -10.54
C LEU A 190 1.63 -11.95 -11.23
N LYS A 191 2.26 -12.93 -10.57
CA LYS A 191 3.34 -13.72 -11.15
C LYS A 191 2.87 -14.49 -12.39
N ASP A 192 1.66 -15.03 -12.39
CA ASP A 192 1.10 -15.75 -13.54
C ASP A 192 0.89 -14.80 -14.74
N VAL A 193 0.47 -13.56 -14.47
CA VAL A 193 0.32 -12.52 -15.49
C VAL A 193 1.68 -12.12 -16.05
N ILE A 194 2.68 -11.83 -15.21
CA ILE A 194 4.04 -11.49 -15.68
C ILE A 194 4.64 -12.67 -16.45
N ASN A 195 4.48 -13.91 -15.98
CA ASN A 195 4.95 -15.12 -16.68
C ASN A 195 4.36 -15.25 -18.08
N ARG A 196 3.06 -14.93 -18.23
CA ARG A 196 2.34 -15.06 -19.50
C ARG A 196 2.88 -14.12 -20.57
N HIS A 197 3.31 -12.92 -20.20
CA HIS A 197 3.79 -11.89 -21.14
C HIS A 197 5.31 -11.79 -21.21
N CYS A 198 6.01 -12.08 -20.12
CA CYS A 198 7.47 -11.93 -19.97
C CYS A 198 8.07 -13.13 -19.21
N PRO A 199 7.99 -14.36 -19.77
CA PRO A 199 8.38 -15.59 -19.06
C PRO A 199 9.86 -15.65 -18.66
N GLU A 200 10.74 -14.97 -19.38
CA GLU A 200 12.17 -14.90 -19.02
C GLU A 200 12.42 -14.02 -17.80
N MET A 201 11.61 -12.97 -17.59
CA MET A 201 11.80 -12.01 -16.51
C MET A 201 11.68 -12.68 -15.15
N THR A 202 10.59 -13.41 -14.93
CA THR A 202 10.37 -14.12 -13.67
C THR A 202 11.35 -15.28 -13.48
N ARG A 203 11.67 -16.02 -14.56
CA ARG A 203 12.59 -17.15 -14.51
C ARG A 203 13.98 -16.71 -14.10
N LYS A 204 14.46 -15.59 -14.65
CA LYS A 204 15.79 -15.06 -14.40
C LYS A 204 15.87 -14.31 -13.08
N TRP A 205 14.90 -13.45 -12.79
CA TRP A 205 15.03 -12.44 -11.74
C TRP A 205 14.20 -12.69 -10.49
N MET A 206 13.16 -13.52 -10.55
CA MET A 206 12.29 -13.74 -9.40
C MET A 206 12.63 -15.06 -8.69
N LYS A 207 12.95 -14.96 -7.40
CA LYS A 207 13.13 -16.09 -6.47
C LYS A 207 11.93 -16.25 -5.54
N SER A 208 11.29 -15.14 -5.17
CA SER A 208 10.11 -15.11 -4.30
C SER A 208 8.94 -15.94 -4.86
N SER A 209 8.07 -16.39 -3.94
CA SER A 209 6.81 -17.05 -4.29
C SER A 209 5.81 -16.07 -4.89
N SER A 210 5.76 -14.84 -4.38
CA SER A 210 4.87 -13.75 -4.83
C SER A 210 5.66 -12.64 -5.54
N ALA A 211 5.10 -12.11 -6.63
CA ALA A 211 5.64 -10.96 -7.34
C ALA A 211 5.53 -9.63 -6.56
N PHE A 212 4.79 -9.61 -5.44
CA PHE A 212 4.67 -8.45 -4.54
C PHE A 212 5.65 -8.48 -3.36
N SER A 213 6.32 -9.61 -3.11
CA SER A 213 7.44 -9.66 -2.16
C SER A 213 8.72 -9.16 -2.85
N VAL A 214 9.75 -8.75 -2.11
CA VAL A 214 11.06 -8.46 -2.72
C VAL A 214 11.57 -9.72 -3.44
N TRP A 215 11.93 -9.59 -4.71
CA TRP A 215 12.07 -10.72 -5.65
C TRP A 215 13.22 -11.66 -5.32
N ASP A 216 14.27 -11.19 -4.65
CA ASP A 216 15.41 -12.00 -4.19
C ASP A 216 15.19 -12.65 -2.81
N SER A 217 14.05 -12.38 -2.16
CA SER A 217 13.67 -13.00 -0.90
C SER A 217 13.62 -14.52 -1.03
N SER A 218 14.06 -15.21 0.02
CA SER A 218 13.92 -16.66 0.09
C SER A 218 12.43 -17.05 0.09
N PRO A 219 12.04 -18.11 -0.64
CA PRO A 219 10.66 -18.59 -0.64
C PRO A 219 10.20 -18.88 0.79
N THR A 220 8.94 -18.56 1.08
CA THR A 220 8.35 -18.88 2.37
C THR A 220 8.41 -20.40 2.60
N PRO A 221 9.06 -20.89 3.67
CA PRO A 221 9.11 -22.31 3.94
C PRO A 221 7.72 -22.86 4.22
N THR A 222 7.46 -24.07 3.76
CA THR A 222 6.18 -24.75 4.00
C THR A 222 6.00 -25.00 5.49
N ASN A 223 4.93 -24.46 6.06
CA ASN A 223 4.52 -24.78 7.42
C ASN A 223 3.54 -25.97 7.38
N PHE A 224 4.00 -27.11 7.94
CA PHE A 224 3.27 -28.38 7.95
C PHE A 224 2.09 -28.41 8.93
N ILE A 225 1.97 -27.43 9.83
CA ILE A 225 0.77 -27.28 10.66
C ILE A 225 -0.37 -26.78 9.76
N PRO A 226 -1.53 -27.48 9.71
CA PRO A 226 -2.69 -27.04 8.94
C PRO A 226 -3.06 -25.59 9.24
N LEU A 227 -3.42 -24.81 8.22
CA LEU A 227 -3.58 -23.35 8.32
C LEU A 227 -4.50 -22.92 9.48
N TYR A 228 -5.66 -23.57 9.63
CA TYR A 228 -6.62 -23.27 10.70
C TYR A 228 -6.19 -23.74 12.11
N LEU A 229 -5.08 -24.47 12.23
CA LEU A 229 -4.50 -24.93 13.49
C LEU A 229 -3.21 -24.17 13.86
N ARG A 230 -2.80 -23.18 13.06
CA ARG A 230 -1.60 -22.38 13.36
C ARG A 230 -1.90 -21.41 14.50
N PRO A 231 -1.01 -21.29 15.52
CA PRO A 231 -1.17 -20.27 16.55
C PRO A 231 -1.00 -18.86 15.95
N ALA A 232 -1.65 -17.88 16.56
CA ALA A 232 -1.41 -16.48 16.23
C ALA A 232 0.08 -16.11 16.51
N PRO A 233 0.71 -15.31 15.62
CA PRO A 233 2.15 -15.04 15.67
C PRO A 233 2.60 -14.07 16.77
#